data_AF-A0A7W1L0J5-F1
#
_entry.id   AF-A0A7W1L0J5-F1
#
_cell.length_a   1.000
_cell.length_b   1.000
_cell.length_c   1.000
_cell.angle_alpha   90.00
_cell.angle_beta   90.00
_cell.angle_gamma   90.00
#
_symmetry.space_group_name_H-M   'P 1'
#
loop_
_entity.id
_entity.type
_entity.pdbx_description
1 polymer ?
#
loop_
_entity_poly.entity_id
_entity_poly.type
_entity_poly.pdbx_seq_one_letter_code
_entity_poly.pdbx_strand_id
1 'polypeptide(L)' 'MSFFDLPPIIERMLLVSDKISDLNFSVGQAPQVEINGKLTPVSPLGLQKLSPYQTEVIAMTLMHGNR' A
#
# COMPACT_ATOMS: atom_id res chain seq x y z
N MET A 1 -2.43 17.79 -11.26
CA MET A 1 -1.61 17.19 -10.19
C MET A 1 -1.67 15.69 -10.39
N SER A 2 -0.52 15.03 -10.56
CA SER A 2 -0.47 13.57 -10.59
C SER A 2 -0.89 13.09 -9.21
N PHE A 3 -2.16 12.71 -9.07
CA PHE A 3 -2.60 11.98 -7.89
C PHE A 3 -1.70 10.74 -7.78
N PHE A 4 -1.30 10.43 -6.56
CA PHE A 4 -0.58 9.22 -6.23
C PHE A 4 -1.25 8.02 -6.92
N ASP A 5 -0.58 7.43 -7.91
CA ASP A 5 -1.17 6.38 -8.74
C ASP A 5 -1.14 5.06 -7.98
N LEU A 6 -2.26 4.76 -7.31
CA LEU A 6 -2.39 3.64 -6.38
C LEU A 6 -2.41 2.25 -7.06
N PRO A 7 -3.06 2.04 -8.23
CA PRO A 7 -3.08 0.74 -8.90
C PRO A 7 -1.70 0.08 -9.10
N PRO A 8 -0.67 0.73 -9.68
CA PRO A 8 0.64 0.08 -9.88
C PRO A 8 1.35 -0.23 -8.55
N ILE A 9 1.03 0.50 -7.48
CA ILE A 9 1.54 0.23 -6.14
C ILE A 9 0.92 -1.06 -5.61
N ILE A 10 -0.40 -1.20 -5.70
CA ILE A 10 -1.13 -2.40 -5.27
C ILE A 10 -0.68 -3.62 -6.08
N GLU A 11 -0.58 -3.50 -7.42
CA GLU A 11 -0.08 -4.58 -8.27
C GLU A 11 1.29 -5.05 -7.82
N ARG A 12 2.21 -4.12 -7.52
CA ARG A 12 3.54 -4.49 -7.06
C ARG A 12 3.55 -5.13 -5.68
N MET A 13 2.64 -4.74 -4.79
CA MET A 13 2.45 -5.41 -3.50
C MET A 13 1.92 -6.83 -3.68
N LEU A 14 0.93 -7.03 -4.56
CA LEU A 14 0.33 -8.35 -4.84
C LEU A 14 1.32 -9.34 -5.48
N LEU A 15 2.31 -8.84 -6.23
CA LEU A 15 3.36 -9.68 -6.84
C LEU A 15 4.40 -10.22 -5.84
N VAL A 16 4.34 -9.84 -4.56
CA VAL A 16 5.36 -10.24 -3.56
C VAL A 16 5.23 -11.71 -3.18
N SER A 17 4.01 -12.25 -3.12
CA SER A 17 3.75 -13.67 -2.87
C SER A 17 2.29 -14.01 -3.19
N ASP A 18 2.04 -15.24 -3.61
CA ASP A 18 0.73 -15.88 -3.71
C ASP A 18 0.03 -16.12 -2.36
N LYS A 19 0.74 -15.98 -1.24
CA LYS A 19 0.23 -16.22 0.13
C LYS A 19 -0.11 -14.94 0.88
N ILE A 20 -0.20 -13.81 0.19
CA ILE A 20 -0.59 -12.54 0.83
C ILE A 20 -2.06 -12.62 1.22
N SER A 21 -2.39 -12.25 2.45
CA SER A 21 -3.78 -12.11 2.91
C SER A 21 -4.24 -10.65 2.89
N ASP A 22 -3.36 -9.73 3.29
CA ASP A 22 -3.71 -8.34 3.54
C ASP A 22 -2.66 -7.38 3.01
N LEU A 23 -3.12 -6.19 2.60
CA LEU A 23 -2.29 -5.03 2.30
C LEU A 23 -2.42 -4.03 3.45
N ASN A 24 -1.31 -3.59 4.01
CA ASN A 24 -1.28 -2.64 5.11
C ASN A 24 -0.55 -1.35 4.73
N PHE A 25 -1.19 -0.22 5.01
CA PHE A 25 -0.64 1.12 4.84
C PHE A 25 -0.71 1.85 6.18
N SER A 26 0.45 2.12 6.77
CA SER A 26 0.57 2.75 8.09
C SER A 26 1.54 3.92 8.05
N VAL A 27 1.21 5.01 8.76
CA VAL A 27 2.09 6.18 8.90
C VAL A 27 3.43 5.77 9.50
N GLY A 28 4.52 6.25 8.92
CA GLY A 28 5.88 6.00 9.40
C GLY A 28 6.44 4.61 9.05
N GLN A 29 5.65 3.77 8.36
CA GLN A 29 6.07 2.47 7.85
C GLN A 29 6.12 2.47 6.33
N ALA A 30 6.98 1.63 5.75
CA ALA A 30 6.83 1.29 4.34
C ALA A 30 5.47 0.58 4.12
N PRO A 31 4.90 0.56 2.91
CA PRO A 31 3.79 -0.35 2.62
C PRO A 31 4.15 -1.77 3.06
N GLN A 32 3.20 -2.52 3.60
CA GLN A 32 3.45 -3.87 4.10
C GLN A 32 2.42 -4.83 3.52
N VAL A 33 2.85 -6.07 3.34
CA VAL A 33 1.96 -7.19 3.01
C VAL A 33 1.97 -8.17 4.18
N GLU A 34 0.84 -8.76 4.48
CA GLU A 34 0.77 -9.84 5.46
C GLU A 34 0.94 -11.19 4.76
N ILE A 35 1.94 -11.97 5.18
CA ILE A 35 2.23 -13.30 4.64
C ILE A 35 2.31 -14.27 5.82
N ASN A 36 1.38 -15.24 5.88
CA ASN A 36 1.28 -16.24 6.95
C ASN A 36 1.33 -15.62 8.37
N GLY A 37 0.57 -14.55 8.62
CA GLY A 37 0.51 -13.89 9.93
C GLY A 37 1.66 -12.93 10.23
N LYS A 38 2.54 -12.64 9.26
CA LYS A 38 3.68 -11.73 9.44
C LYS A 38 3.62 -10.56 8.47
N LEU A 39 3.69 -9.36 9.02
CA LEU A 39 3.87 -8.12 8.26
C LEU A 39 5.28 -8.06 7.67
N THR A 40 5.35 -7.98 6.35
CA THR A 40 6.59 -7.88 5.59
C THR A 40 6.61 -6.54 4.84
N PRO A 41 7.60 -5.66 5.11
CA PRO A 41 7.69 -4.37 4.43
C PRO A 41 8.06 -4.56 2.96
N VAL A 42 7.48 -3.73 2.09
CA VAL A 42 7.69 -3.74 0.66
C VAL A 42 7.89 -2.30 0.16
N SER A 43 8.69 -2.14 -0.89
CA SER A 43 9.03 -0.82 -1.45
C SER A 43 8.59 -0.71 -2.92
N PRO A 44 7.27 -0.74 -3.19
CA PRO A 44 6.76 -0.58 -4.55
C PRO A 44 7.18 0.79 -5.09
N LEU A 45 7.76 0.82 -6.30
CA LEU A 45 8.21 2.05 -6.97
C LEU A 45 9.15 2.93 -6.12
N GLY A 46 9.94 2.33 -5.22
CA GLY A 46 10.85 3.06 -4.34
C GLY A 46 10.17 3.75 -3.15
N LEU A 47 8.89 3.47 -2.90
CA LEU A 47 8.20 3.98 -1.72
C LEU A 47 8.86 3.47 -0.44
N GLN A 48 9.12 4.40 0.47
CA GLN A 48 9.65 4.14 1.80
C GLN A 48 8.55 4.41 2.83
N LYS A 49 8.91 5.01 3.97
CA LYS A 49 7.97 5.36 5.03
C LYS A 49 6.89 6.31 4.53
N LEU A 50 5.64 5.91 4.74
CA LEU A 50 4.47 6.69 4.35
C LEU A 50 4.27 7.86 5.30
N SER A 51 3.98 9.04 4.75
CA SER A 51 3.57 10.20 5.53
C SER A 51 2.08 10.13 5.91
N PRO A 52 1.62 10.94 6.88
CA PRO A 52 0.20 11.11 7.17
C PRO A 52 -0.61 11.50 5.93
N TYR A 53 -0.09 12.41 5.12
CA TYR A 53 -0.73 12.84 3.88
C TYR A 53 -0.85 11.70 2.85
N GLN A 54 0.20 10.90 2.68
CA GLN A 54 0.17 9.77 1.74
C GLN A 54 -0.86 8.71 2.15
N THR A 55 -0.93 8.37 3.44
CA THR A 55 -1.91 7.41 3.96
C THR A 55 -3.34 7.93 3.85
N GLU A 56 -3.58 9.22 4.04
CA GLU A 56 -4.88 9.86 3.77
C GLU A 56 -5.27 9.77 2.29
N VAL A 57 -4.35 10.12 1.37
CA VAL A 57 -4.60 10.03 -0.07
C VAL A 57 -4.91 8.58 -0.49
N ILE A 58 -4.18 7.60 0.04
CA ILE A 58 -4.45 6.17 -0.20
C ILE A 58 -5.86 5.80 0.27
N ALA A 59 -6.21 6.16 1.51
CA ALA A 59 -7.53 5.86 2.07
C ALA A 59 -8.66 6.50 1.25
N MET A 60 -8.53 7.79 0.93
CA MET A 60 -9.51 8.51 0.11
C MET A 60 -9.63 7.92 -1.30
N THR A 61 -8.52 7.49 -1.90
CA THR A 61 -8.52 6.84 -3.23
C THR A 61 -9.26 5.51 -3.20
N LEU A 62 -9.02 4.68 -2.18
CA LEU A 62 -9.71 3.40 -2.01
C LEU A 62 -11.21 3.58 -1.72
N MET A 63 -11.57 4.55 -0.88
CA MET A 63 -12.97 4.80 -0.51
C MET A 63 -13.76 5.47 -1.65
N HIS A 64 -13.12 6.28 -2.50
CA HIS A 64 -13.82 6.99 -3.59
C HIS A 64 -14.47 6.06 -4.61
N GLY A 65 -13.94 4.86 -4.83
CA GLY A 65 -14.52 3.86 -5.73
C GLY A 65 -15.76 3.14 -5.18
N ASN A 66 -16.15 3.41 -3.93
CA ASN A 66 -17.25 2.73 -3.23
C ASN A 66 -18.48 3.66 -3.07
N ARG A 67 -18.93 4.23 -4.18
CA ARG A 67 -20.17 5.02 -4.28
C ARG A 67 -21.23 4.27 -5.07
#